data_AF-A0A2M8PSG9-F1
#
_entry.id   AF-A0A2M8PSG9-F1
#
_cell.length_a   1.000
_cell.length_b   1.000
_cell.length_c   1.000
_cell.angle_alpha   90.00
_cell.angle_beta   90.00
_cell.angle_gamma   90.00
#
_symmetry.space_group_name_H-M   'P 1'
#
loop_
_entity.id
_entity.type
_entity.pdbx_description
1 polymer ?
#
loop_
_entity_poly.entity_id
_entity_poly.type
_entity_poly.pdbx_seq_one_letter_code
_entity_poly.pdbx_strand_id
1 'polypeptide(L)'
;MLNLRELAELLKSNDREIRKQAIMTLANSKDPRALKALQWAYKNDPDPMLQDLALRGAKFIKEKAATTQKPKQQGYVPPWEQPASAAVAKSPFMETPPPPTSATPSPKVAPFDGVDLKKELEEEEVSPRDEQKARVLVDRAIDFKLRGEHHKAIDALIQAFALNPKLRHDGIAVGLASDLLELPREKAVAMLMNKVARENLTQTVRGKMKTQAKAQKKESQEDEVFNGIFWGTIYFILWFVLIVAVLMFLIELFTNSSFIDSVFEQAYNDPTLTTEEQAEISVLETQVNELQTELDRVGAAVSVAVGLFAALYQTFLTVILAASVHIVAKAIMGQGTWWGFFARLVQFYMIVWGSLFALMVALFTPLSFLAFVGLCLFVPMSFFFYVMLINRYYQIGVGFSVVVAFISGFLYNVATSLIPTLIEALIGLF
;
A
#
# COMPACT_ATOMS: atom_id res chain seq x y z
N MET A 1 -9.31 5.93 -26.58
CA MET A 1 -10.28 5.20 -25.75
C MET A 1 -11.62 5.28 -26.44
N LEU A 2 -12.34 4.17 -26.58
CA LEU A 2 -13.68 4.18 -27.20
C LEU A 2 -14.64 4.99 -26.33
N ASN A 3 -15.51 5.77 -26.96
CA ASN A 3 -16.55 6.51 -26.24
C ASN A 3 -17.71 5.59 -25.83
N LEU A 4 -18.58 6.03 -24.91
CA LEU A 4 -19.71 5.22 -24.41
C LEU A 4 -20.69 4.80 -25.51
N ARG A 5 -20.81 5.56 -26.62
CA ARG A 5 -21.69 5.21 -27.73
C ARG A 5 -21.12 4.07 -28.56
N GLU A 6 -19.83 4.12 -28.86
CA GLU A 6 -19.11 3.06 -29.57
C GLU A 6 -19.16 1.75 -28.78
N LEU A 7 -18.95 1.81 -27.46
CA LEU A 7 -19.07 0.63 -26.60
C LEU A 7 -20.49 0.05 -26.58
N ALA A 8 -21.53 0.89 -26.68
CA ALA A 8 -22.91 0.43 -26.76
C ALA A 8 -23.23 -0.24 -28.10
N GLU A 9 -22.61 0.18 -29.21
CA GLU A 9 -22.75 -0.50 -30.50
C GLU A 9 -22.02 -1.85 -30.51
N LEU A 10 -20.87 -1.98 -29.83
CA LEU A 10 -20.16 -3.26 -29.70
C LEU A 10 -20.98 -4.34 -28.96
N LEU A 11 -21.96 -3.95 -28.13
CA LEU A 11 -22.89 -4.91 -27.50
C LEU A 11 -23.81 -5.62 -28.51
N LYS A 12 -23.93 -5.11 -29.74
CA LYS A 12 -24.71 -5.74 -30.82
C LYS A 12 -23.85 -6.63 -31.72
N SER A 13 -22.54 -6.76 -31.43
CA SER A 13 -21.65 -7.60 -32.23
C SER A 13 -22.09 -9.06 -32.21
N ASN A 14 -21.95 -9.75 -33.34
CA ASN A 14 -22.16 -11.21 -33.41
C ASN A 14 -21.10 -11.97 -32.60
N ASP A 15 -19.90 -11.40 -32.46
CA ASP A 15 -18.82 -11.99 -31.69
C ASP A 15 -19.05 -11.84 -30.18
N ARG A 16 -19.10 -12.99 -29.51
CA ARG A 16 -19.27 -13.12 -28.07
C ARG A 16 -18.17 -12.42 -27.27
N GLU A 17 -16.90 -12.53 -27.67
CA GLU A 17 -15.79 -11.95 -26.90
C GLU A 17 -15.79 -10.42 -27.02
N ILE A 18 -16.20 -9.87 -28.16
CA ILE A 18 -16.38 -8.42 -28.35
C ILE A 18 -17.48 -7.89 -27.41
N ARG A 19 -18.64 -8.57 -27.33
CA ARG A 19 -19.71 -8.17 -26.41
C ARG A 19 -19.26 -8.22 -24.96
N LYS A 20 -18.56 -9.28 -24.56
CA LYS A 20 -17.98 -9.43 -23.22
C LYS A 20 -17.03 -8.30 -22.87
N GLN A 21 -16.10 -7.97 -23.77
CA GLN A 21 -15.15 -6.87 -23.56
C GLN A 21 -15.88 -5.53 -23.42
N ALA A 22 -16.88 -5.27 -24.26
CA ALA A 22 -17.71 -4.07 -24.16
C ALA A 22 -18.44 -3.97 -22.81
N ILE A 23 -19.03 -5.06 -22.31
CA ILE A 23 -19.66 -5.12 -20.98
C ILE A 23 -18.66 -4.79 -19.87
N MET A 24 -17.46 -5.37 -19.91
CA MET A 24 -16.42 -5.10 -18.90
C MET A 24 -15.93 -3.66 -18.95
N THR A 25 -15.69 -3.10 -20.15
CA THR A 25 -15.26 -1.71 -20.29
C THR A 25 -16.34 -0.74 -19.83
N LEU A 26 -17.62 -1.00 -20.13
CA LEU A 26 -18.74 -0.21 -19.63
C LEU A 26 -18.82 -0.25 -18.10
N ALA A 27 -18.69 -1.43 -17.48
CA ALA A 27 -18.69 -1.56 -16.02
C ALA A 27 -17.51 -0.82 -15.36
N ASN A 28 -16.32 -0.91 -15.94
CA ASN A 28 -15.11 -0.29 -15.42
C ASN A 28 -15.07 1.24 -15.57
N SER A 29 -15.83 1.80 -16.52
CA SER A 29 -15.96 3.25 -16.68
C SER A 29 -16.52 3.94 -15.44
N LYS A 30 -17.29 3.21 -14.61
CA LYS A 30 -18.00 3.71 -13.43
C LYS A 30 -18.96 4.88 -13.75
N ASP A 31 -19.26 5.14 -15.03
CA ASP A 31 -20.15 6.21 -15.44
C ASP A 31 -21.61 5.76 -15.28
N PRO A 32 -22.45 6.47 -14.51
CA PRO A 32 -23.88 6.20 -14.41
C PRO A 32 -24.60 6.12 -15.76
N ARG A 33 -24.11 6.80 -16.80
CA ARG A 33 -24.68 6.77 -18.16
C ARG A 33 -24.57 5.38 -18.82
N ALA A 34 -23.62 4.55 -18.40
CA ALA A 34 -23.45 3.18 -18.91
C ALA A 34 -24.55 2.22 -18.46
N LEU A 35 -25.34 2.57 -17.43
CA LEU A 35 -26.37 1.69 -16.87
C LEU A 35 -27.44 1.27 -17.89
N LYS A 36 -27.82 2.16 -18.81
CA LYS A 36 -28.83 1.85 -19.85
C LYS A 36 -28.32 0.80 -20.84
N ALA A 37 -27.04 0.88 -21.22
CA ALA A 37 -26.40 -0.08 -22.13
C ALA A 37 -26.25 -1.46 -21.46
N LEU A 38 -25.80 -1.50 -20.21
CA LEU A 38 -25.70 -2.74 -19.43
C LEU A 38 -27.08 -3.39 -19.19
N GLN A 39 -28.13 -2.59 -18.94
CA GLN A 39 -29.49 -3.11 -18.79
C GLN A 39 -30.04 -3.68 -20.11
N TRP A 40 -29.69 -3.08 -21.25
CA TRP A 40 -30.04 -3.63 -22.56
C TRP A 40 -29.35 -4.98 -22.80
N ALA A 41 -28.05 -5.09 -22.51
CA ALA A 41 -27.30 -6.35 -22.61
C ALA A 41 -27.90 -7.45 -21.72
N TYR A 42 -28.25 -7.13 -20.47
CA TYR A 42 -28.92 -8.09 -19.57
C TYR A 42 -30.23 -8.65 -20.13
N LYS A 43 -31.00 -7.84 -20.86
CA LYS A 43 -32.30 -8.24 -21.40
C LYS A 43 -32.24 -8.92 -22.76
N ASN A 44 -31.25 -8.59 -23.59
CA ASN A 44 -31.25 -8.92 -25.01
C ASN A 44 -30.03 -9.73 -25.47
N ASP A 45 -28.98 -9.91 -24.66
CA ASP A 45 -27.83 -10.73 -25.07
C ASP A 45 -28.26 -12.21 -25.15
N PRO A 46 -27.94 -12.94 -26.23
CA PRO A 46 -28.29 -14.36 -26.36
C PRO A 46 -27.51 -15.27 -25.39
N ASP A 47 -26.37 -14.84 -24.85
CA ASP A 47 -25.56 -15.63 -23.92
C ASP A 47 -25.95 -15.35 -22.44
N PRO A 48 -26.46 -16.35 -21.70
CA PRO A 48 -26.84 -16.18 -20.30
C PRO A 48 -25.66 -15.78 -19.39
N MET A 49 -24.41 -16.16 -19.72
CA MET A 49 -23.23 -15.73 -18.98
C MET A 49 -22.97 -14.23 -19.13
N LEU A 50 -23.18 -13.68 -20.33
CA LEU A 50 -23.02 -12.24 -20.58
C LEU A 50 -24.15 -11.42 -19.97
N GLN A 51 -25.37 -11.96 -19.91
CA GLN A 51 -26.47 -11.35 -19.16
C GLN A 51 -26.08 -11.17 -17.68
N ASP A 52 -25.62 -12.23 -17.01
CA ASP A 52 -25.22 -12.15 -15.60
C ASP A 52 -24.01 -11.22 -15.38
N LEU A 53 -23.05 -11.20 -16.32
CA LEU A 53 -21.93 -10.26 -16.30
C LEU A 53 -22.42 -8.79 -16.37
N ALA A 54 -23.38 -8.50 -17.26
CA ALA A 54 -23.96 -7.17 -17.39
C ALA A 54 -24.73 -6.75 -16.13
N LEU A 55 -25.46 -7.68 -15.50
CA LEU A 55 -26.15 -7.45 -14.22
C LEU A 55 -25.16 -7.09 -13.10
N ARG A 56 -24.06 -7.83 -12.99
CA ARG A 56 -23.00 -7.55 -12.01
C ARG A 56 -22.33 -6.20 -12.26
N GLY A 57 -22.04 -5.89 -13.53
CA GLY A 57 -21.50 -4.58 -13.92
C GLY A 57 -22.43 -3.43 -13.54
N ALA A 58 -23.74 -3.56 -13.78
CA ALA A 58 -24.71 -2.54 -13.42
C ALA A 58 -24.82 -2.31 -11.90
N LYS A 59 -24.75 -3.38 -11.09
CA LYS A 59 -24.72 -3.27 -9.62
C LYS A 59 -23.48 -2.52 -9.13
N PHE A 60 -22.31 -2.83 -9.70
CA PHE A 60 -21.04 -2.19 -9.34
C PHE A 60 -21.07 -0.66 -9.56
N ILE A 61 -21.63 -0.20 -10.69
CA ILE A 61 -21.76 1.24 -10.96
C ILE A 61 -22.67 1.93 -9.93
N LYS A 62 -23.81 1.31 -9.56
CA LYS A 62 -24.74 1.88 -8.57
C LYS A 62 -24.10 2.04 -7.19
N GLU A 63 -23.37 1.05 -6.71
CA GLU A 63 -22.67 1.10 -5.42
C GLU A 63 -21.62 2.21 -5.39
N LYS A 64 -20.84 2.37 -6.48
CA LYS A 64 -19.82 3.41 -6.58
C LYS A 64 -20.41 4.82 -6.73
N ALA A 65 -21.49 4.96 -7.49
CA ALA A 65 -22.22 6.23 -7.59
C ALA A 65 -22.80 6.67 -6.23
N ALA A 66 -23.39 5.75 -5.47
CA ALA A 66 -23.91 6.02 -4.13
C ALA A 66 -22.83 6.43 -3.13
N THR A 67 -21.62 5.87 -3.25
CA THR A 67 -20.48 6.22 -2.38
C THR A 67 -19.93 7.62 -2.68
N THR A 68 -20.02 8.06 -3.93
CA THR A 68 -19.49 9.38 -4.37
C THR A 68 -20.44 10.53 -4.03
N GLN A 69 -21.74 10.25 -3.85
CA GLN A 69 -22.77 11.25 -3.53
C GLN A 69 -23.04 11.44 -2.04
N LYS A 70 -22.23 10.87 -1.12
CA LYS A 70 -22.38 11.20 0.30
C LYS A 70 -22.12 12.71 0.47
N PRO A 71 -23.13 13.51 0.89
CA PRO A 71 -22.99 14.96 0.95
C PRO A 71 -21.81 15.30 1.86
N LYS A 72 -20.96 16.23 1.41
CA LYS A 72 -19.98 16.89 2.28
C LYS A 72 -20.77 17.42 3.48
N GLN A 73 -20.68 16.73 4.61
CA GLN A 73 -21.23 17.21 5.87
C GLN A 73 -20.59 18.57 6.14
N GLN A 74 -21.40 19.61 6.04
CA GLN A 74 -21.09 20.93 6.57
C GLN A 74 -20.71 20.77 8.05
N GLY A 75 -19.57 21.36 8.41
CA GLY A 75 -19.10 21.68 9.76
C GLY A 75 -19.65 20.84 10.90
N TYR A 76 -19.00 19.71 11.18
CA TYR A 76 -18.99 19.20 12.54
C TYR A 76 -18.08 20.10 13.38
N VAL A 77 -18.68 21.02 14.14
CA VAL A 77 -17.99 21.70 15.24
C VAL A 77 -17.91 20.70 16.40
N PRO A 78 -16.72 20.40 16.93
CA PRO A 78 -16.59 19.47 18.04
C PRO A 78 -17.41 19.93 19.27
N PRO A 79 -18.09 19.02 19.98
CA PRO A 79 -18.91 19.34 21.15
C PRO A 79 -18.20 20.02 22.33
N TRP A 80 -16.88 20.22 22.27
CA TRP A 80 -16.09 20.86 23.30
C TRP A 80 -15.94 22.39 23.13
N GLU A 81 -16.49 22.97 22.06
CA GLU A 81 -16.36 24.41 21.73
C GLU A 81 -17.55 25.29 22.17
N GLN A 82 -18.42 24.82 23.06
CA GLN A 82 -19.47 25.65 23.66
C GLN A 82 -19.00 26.32 24.96
N PRO A 83 -19.18 27.65 25.13
CA PRO A 83 -18.88 28.32 26.38
C PRO A 83 -19.83 27.83 27.49
N ALA A 84 -19.24 27.39 28.59
CA ALA A 84 -19.93 26.90 29.77
C ALA A 84 -20.88 27.96 30.34
N SER A 85 -22.19 27.72 30.18
CA SER A 85 -23.22 28.40 30.96
C SER A 85 -23.83 27.42 31.95
N ALA A 86 -23.89 27.87 33.18
CA ALA A 86 -24.30 27.16 34.38
C ALA A 86 -25.75 26.62 34.31
N ALA A 87 -25.97 25.46 34.94
CA ALA A 87 -26.78 25.32 36.15
C ALA A 87 -27.58 23.99 36.20
N VAL A 88 -27.29 23.23 37.27
CA VAL A 88 -28.27 22.59 38.18
C VAL A 88 -29.13 21.44 37.63
N ALA A 89 -28.94 20.22 38.17
CA ALA A 89 -29.91 19.59 39.09
C ALA A 89 -29.42 18.23 39.64
N LYS A 90 -29.88 17.95 40.86
CA LYS A 90 -29.49 16.92 41.83
C LYS A 90 -30.04 15.50 41.54
N SER A 91 -29.21 14.49 41.90
CA SER A 91 -29.53 13.24 42.65
C SER A 91 -30.54 12.20 42.08
N PRO A 92 -30.69 11.01 42.69
CA PRO A 92 -29.73 10.05 43.27
C PRO A 92 -30.03 8.59 42.79
N PHE A 93 -29.33 7.59 43.36
CA PHE A 93 -29.75 6.18 43.46
C PHE A 93 -29.49 5.25 42.24
N MET A 94 -28.58 4.28 42.39
CA MET A 94 -28.94 2.87 42.17
C MET A 94 -27.94 1.91 42.81
N GLU A 95 -28.52 0.84 43.35
CA GLU A 95 -27.98 -0.15 44.25
C GLU A 95 -26.93 -1.09 43.63
N THR A 96 -26.13 -1.66 44.51
CA THR A 96 -25.25 -2.81 44.29
C THR A 96 -26.02 -4.05 43.80
N PRO A 97 -25.46 -4.85 42.88
CA PRO A 97 -26.04 -6.15 42.53
C PRO A 97 -25.75 -7.20 43.63
N PRO A 98 -26.71 -8.08 43.97
CA PRO A 98 -26.51 -9.15 44.95
C PRO A 98 -25.75 -10.37 44.37
N PRO A 99 -25.21 -11.25 45.24
CA PRO A 99 -24.46 -12.44 44.83
C PRO A 99 -25.36 -13.56 44.30
N PRO A 100 -24.90 -14.37 43.32
CA PRO A 100 -25.68 -15.49 42.81
C PRO A 100 -25.68 -16.66 43.81
N THR A 101 -26.86 -16.99 44.34
CA THR A 101 -27.13 -18.24 45.06
C THR A 101 -28.32 -18.94 44.40
N SER A 102 -28.17 -20.25 44.14
CA SER A 102 -29.15 -21.31 43.79
C SER A 102 -28.72 -22.05 42.51
N ALA A 103 -28.10 -23.24 42.58
CA ALA A 103 -28.66 -24.53 42.98
C ALA A 103 -30.00 -24.81 42.28
N THR A 104 -29.93 -25.46 41.11
CA THR A 104 -31.07 -26.12 40.47
C THR A 104 -30.76 -27.61 40.34
N PRO A 105 -31.72 -28.52 40.60
CA PRO A 105 -31.48 -29.95 40.73
C PRO A 105 -31.31 -30.64 39.38
N SER A 106 -30.54 -31.73 39.39
CA SER A 106 -30.42 -32.69 38.30
C SER A 106 -31.79 -33.14 37.77
N PRO A 107 -32.01 -33.17 36.45
CA PRO A 107 -33.23 -33.72 35.88
C PRO A 107 -33.22 -35.25 36.07
N LYS A 108 -34.28 -35.75 36.71
CA LYS A 108 -34.58 -37.17 36.83
C LYS A 108 -34.91 -37.70 35.42
N VAL A 109 -34.04 -38.54 34.89
CA VAL A 109 -34.23 -39.26 33.62
C VAL A 109 -35.47 -40.14 33.76
N ALA A 110 -36.52 -39.84 32.99
CA ALA A 110 -37.67 -40.73 32.84
C ALA A 110 -37.25 -41.95 31.98
N PRO A 111 -37.75 -43.16 32.29
CA PRO A 111 -37.57 -44.33 31.44
C PRO A 111 -38.17 -44.07 30.05
N PHE A 112 -37.38 -44.33 29.02
CA PHE A 112 -37.82 -44.32 27.63
C PHE A 112 -38.80 -45.48 27.41
N ASP A 113 -40.09 -45.21 27.60
CA ASP A 113 -41.15 -46.07 27.10
C ASP A 113 -41.21 -45.97 25.58
N GLY A 114 -41.34 -47.13 24.93
CA GLY A 114 -41.10 -47.35 23.52
C GLY A 114 -41.87 -46.40 22.61
N VAL A 115 -41.14 -45.44 22.04
CA VAL A 115 -41.60 -44.71 20.86
C VAL A 115 -41.48 -45.68 19.69
N ASP A 116 -42.64 -46.04 19.15
CA ASP A 116 -42.80 -46.84 17.94
C ASP A 116 -42.12 -46.14 16.76
N LEU A 117 -40.86 -46.52 16.51
CA LEU A 117 -39.95 -45.99 15.48
C LEU A 117 -40.43 -46.14 14.04
N LYS A 118 -41.63 -46.70 13.84
CA LYS A 118 -42.19 -46.95 12.50
C LYS A 118 -42.98 -45.77 11.93
N LYS A 119 -43.23 -44.71 12.72
CA LYS A 119 -44.07 -43.57 12.31
C LYS A 119 -43.32 -42.28 11.94
N GLU A 120 -41.99 -42.27 11.99
CA GLU A 120 -41.16 -41.08 11.72
C GLU A 120 -40.34 -41.20 10.41
N LEU A 121 -40.90 -41.95 9.45
CA LEU A 121 -40.44 -42.04 8.06
C LEU A 121 -41.57 -41.69 7.10
N GLU A 122 -42.50 -40.82 7.51
CA GLU A 122 -43.26 -40.04 6.53
C GLU A 122 -42.22 -39.20 5.79
N GLU A 123 -41.90 -39.63 4.56
CA GLU A 123 -41.01 -38.90 3.65
C GLU A 123 -41.47 -37.45 3.61
N GLU A 124 -40.74 -36.54 4.25
CA GLU A 124 -41.01 -35.10 4.15
C GLU A 124 -41.18 -34.76 2.67
N GLU A 125 -42.41 -34.43 2.27
CA GLU A 125 -42.74 -34.05 0.90
C GLU A 125 -42.09 -32.69 0.63
N VAL A 126 -40.84 -32.74 0.16
CA VAL A 126 -40.13 -31.55 -0.29
C VAL A 126 -40.84 -31.02 -1.55
N SER A 127 -41.19 -29.73 -1.53
CA SER A 127 -41.81 -29.08 -2.69
C SER A 127 -40.88 -29.16 -3.92
N PRO A 128 -41.41 -29.40 -5.15
CA PRO A 128 -40.61 -29.43 -6.37
C PRO A 128 -39.75 -28.17 -6.59
N ARG A 129 -40.24 -27.02 -6.10
CA ARG A 129 -39.53 -25.75 -6.18
C ARG A 129 -38.27 -25.73 -5.30
N ASP A 130 -38.33 -26.31 -4.11
CA ASP A 130 -37.20 -26.34 -3.19
C ASP A 130 -36.18 -27.41 -3.58
N GLU A 131 -36.64 -28.52 -4.19
CA GLU A 131 -35.74 -29.48 -4.85
C GLU A 131 -34.91 -28.81 -5.96
N GLN A 132 -35.54 -28.03 -6.84
CA GLN A 132 -34.82 -27.32 -7.91
C GLN A 132 -33.82 -26.29 -7.36
N LYS A 133 -34.21 -25.51 -6.33
CA LYS A 133 -33.28 -24.57 -5.69
C LYS A 133 -32.10 -25.28 -5.04
N ALA A 134 -32.35 -26.40 -4.39
CA ALA A 134 -31.30 -27.18 -3.74
C ALA A 134 -30.29 -27.71 -4.76
N ARG A 135 -30.75 -28.18 -5.94
CA ARG A 135 -29.87 -28.56 -7.07
C ARG A 135 -28.98 -27.40 -7.52
N VAL A 136 -29.55 -26.22 -7.74
CA VAL A 136 -28.78 -25.00 -8.13
C VAL A 136 -27.72 -24.65 -7.08
N LEU A 137 -27.99 -24.88 -5.79
CA LEU A 137 -27.02 -24.65 -4.73
C LEU A 137 -25.90 -25.71 -4.72
N VAL A 138 -26.20 -26.97 -5.05
CA VAL A 138 -25.17 -28.01 -5.24
C VAL A 138 -24.27 -27.65 -6.42
N ASP A 139 -24.84 -27.24 -7.57
CA ASP A 139 -24.06 -26.82 -8.73
C ASP A 139 -23.14 -25.65 -8.40
N ARG A 140 -23.65 -24.66 -7.66
CA ARG A 140 -22.85 -23.53 -7.18
C ARG A 140 -21.75 -23.98 -6.21
N ALA A 141 -22.01 -24.98 -5.37
CA ALA A 141 -20.98 -25.53 -4.49
C ALA A 141 -19.85 -26.20 -5.29
N ILE A 142 -20.19 -26.91 -6.38
CA ILE A 142 -19.20 -27.48 -7.31
C ILE A 142 -18.35 -26.37 -7.93
N ASP A 143 -18.98 -25.31 -8.45
CA ASP A 143 -18.29 -24.16 -9.03
C ASP A 143 -17.32 -23.50 -8.03
N PHE A 144 -17.75 -23.32 -6.78
CA PHE A 144 -16.90 -22.75 -5.74
C PHE A 144 -15.71 -23.65 -5.41
N LYS A 145 -15.93 -24.97 -5.35
CA LYS A 145 -14.85 -25.94 -5.14
C LYS A 145 -13.83 -25.89 -6.29
N LEU A 146 -14.29 -25.83 -7.54
CA LEU A 146 -13.41 -25.74 -8.71
C LEU A 146 -12.53 -24.47 -8.72
N ARG A 147 -12.96 -23.40 -8.05
CA ARG A 147 -12.19 -22.15 -7.89
C ARG A 147 -11.30 -22.13 -6.63
N GLY A 148 -11.27 -23.21 -5.85
CA GLY A 148 -10.59 -23.24 -4.55
C GLY A 148 -11.31 -22.46 -3.45
N GLU A 149 -12.55 -22.01 -3.67
CA GLU A 149 -13.34 -21.26 -2.69
C GLU A 149 -14.12 -22.20 -1.73
N HIS A 150 -13.40 -23.12 -1.07
CA HIS A 150 -13.97 -24.22 -0.26
C HIS A 150 -15.04 -23.78 0.75
N HIS A 151 -14.84 -22.65 1.43
CA HIS A 151 -15.80 -22.09 2.38
C HIS A 151 -17.18 -21.76 1.78
N LYS A 152 -17.21 -21.13 0.60
CA LYS A 152 -18.47 -20.81 -0.10
C LYS A 152 -19.11 -22.07 -0.64
N ALA A 153 -18.31 -23.06 -1.03
CA ALA A 153 -18.81 -24.37 -1.41
C ALA A 153 -19.56 -25.02 -0.23
N ILE A 154 -18.96 -25.02 0.97
CA ILE A 154 -19.60 -25.52 2.20
C ILE A 154 -20.87 -24.73 2.54
N ASP A 155 -20.85 -23.39 2.52
CA ASP A 155 -22.03 -22.55 2.81
C ASP A 155 -23.19 -22.82 1.82
N ALA A 156 -22.89 -23.01 0.53
CA ALA A 156 -23.89 -23.36 -0.49
C ALA A 156 -24.45 -24.77 -0.26
N LEU A 157 -23.60 -25.72 0.12
CA LEU A 157 -24.01 -27.09 0.40
C LEU A 157 -24.89 -27.18 1.67
N ILE A 158 -24.54 -26.45 2.73
CA ILE A 158 -25.36 -26.30 3.95
C ILE A 158 -26.78 -25.83 3.61
N GLN A 159 -26.90 -24.84 2.72
CA GLN A 159 -28.20 -24.32 2.26
C GLN A 159 -28.94 -25.33 1.39
N ALA A 160 -28.24 -26.09 0.55
CA ALA A 160 -28.85 -27.13 -0.27
C ALA A 160 -29.49 -28.22 0.60
N PHE A 161 -28.76 -28.78 1.57
CA PHE A 161 -29.26 -29.77 2.51
C PHE A 161 -30.36 -29.22 3.44
N ALA A 162 -30.36 -27.91 3.71
CA ALA A 162 -31.44 -27.24 4.44
C ALA A 162 -32.77 -27.24 3.68
N LEU A 163 -32.72 -27.06 2.36
CA LEU A 163 -33.91 -26.96 1.51
C LEU A 163 -34.42 -28.34 1.07
N ASN A 164 -33.53 -29.30 0.86
CA ASN A 164 -33.90 -30.64 0.40
C ASN A 164 -33.16 -31.74 1.18
N PRO A 165 -33.78 -32.29 2.24
CA PRO A 165 -33.29 -33.46 2.97
C PRO A 165 -33.01 -34.69 2.11
N LYS A 166 -33.67 -34.84 0.95
CA LYS A 166 -33.48 -35.99 0.04
C LYS A 166 -32.09 -36.04 -0.58
N LEU A 167 -31.35 -34.93 -0.57
CA LEU A 167 -29.94 -34.87 -1.01
C LEU A 167 -29.01 -35.80 -0.21
N ARG A 168 -29.45 -36.30 0.96
CA ARG A 168 -28.74 -37.36 1.70
C ARG A 168 -28.57 -38.68 0.91
N HIS A 169 -29.36 -38.87 -0.13
CA HIS A 169 -29.29 -40.02 -1.03
C HIS A 169 -28.71 -39.67 -2.41
N ASP A 170 -28.42 -38.38 -2.66
CA ASP A 170 -27.81 -37.94 -3.92
C ASP A 170 -26.29 -38.19 -3.88
N GLY A 171 -25.82 -39.12 -4.71
CA GLY A 171 -24.42 -39.53 -4.74
C GLY A 171 -23.44 -38.38 -5.01
N ILE A 172 -23.84 -37.37 -5.81
CA ILE A 172 -23.01 -36.21 -6.11
C ILE A 172 -22.94 -35.29 -4.89
N ALA A 173 -24.08 -34.97 -4.28
CA ALA A 173 -24.13 -34.09 -3.11
C ALA A 173 -23.40 -34.71 -1.91
N VAL A 174 -23.56 -36.02 -1.68
CA VAL A 174 -22.86 -36.76 -0.60
C VAL A 174 -21.36 -36.85 -0.87
N GLY A 175 -20.95 -37.15 -2.10
CA GLY A 175 -19.53 -37.17 -2.48
C GLY A 175 -18.86 -35.81 -2.30
N LEU A 176 -19.55 -34.73 -2.71
CA LEU A 176 -19.09 -33.36 -2.56
C LEU A 176 -19.01 -32.95 -1.08
N ALA A 177 -19.98 -33.33 -0.25
CA ALA A 177 -19.97 -33.09 1.18
C ALA A 177 -18.80 -33.78 1.88
N SER A 178 -18.56 -35.05 1.56
CA SER A 178 -17.47 -35.86 2.11
C SER A 178 -16.11 -35.25 1.80
N ASP A 179 -15.91 -34.81 0.55
CA ASP A 179 -14.66 -34.21 0.11
C ASP A 179 -14.43 -32.82 0.71
N LEU A 180 -15.45 -31.95 0.72
CA LEU A 180 -15.32 -30.59 1.29
C LEU A 180 -15.13 -30.56 2.80
N LEU A 181 -15.66 -31.56 3.52
CA LEU A 181 -15.55 -31.64 4.97
C LEU A 181 -14.43 -32.57 5.45
N GLU A 182 -13.79 -33.31 4.53
CA GLU A 182 -12.80 -34.34 4.85
C GLU A 182 -13.32 -35.37 5.88
N LEU A 183 -14.61 -35.72 5.76
CA LEU A 183 -15.29 -36.68 6.63
C LEU A 183 -15.83 -37.86 5.82
N PRO A 184 -15.93 -39.06 6.40
CA PRO A 184 -16.66 -40.17 5.80
C PRO A 184 -18.08 -39.75 5.40
N ARG A 185 -18.59 -40.31 4.30
CA ARG A 185 -19.86 -39.91 3.66
C ARG A 185 -21.02 -39.77 4.65
N GLU A 186 -21.19 -40.76 5.53
CA GLU A 186 -22.29 -40.81 6.50
C GLU A 186 -22.17 -39.70 7.55
N LYS A 187 -20.94 -39.43 8.02
CA LYS A 187 -20.67 -38.37 9.00
C LYS A 187 -20.82 -36.98 8.38
N ALA A 188 -20.36 -36.79 7.15
CA ALA A 188 -20.49 -35.53 6.43
C ALA A 188 -21.97 -35.15 6.25
N VAL A 189 -22.80 -36.11 5.82
CA VAL A 189 -24.25 -35.92 5.66
C VAL A 189 -24.93 -35.67 7.01
N ALA A 190 -24.62 -36.46 8.04
CA ALA A 190 -25.17 -36.23 9.38
C ALA A 190 -24.85 -34.83 9.93
N MET A 191 -23.63 -34.34 9.68
CA MET A 191 -23.20 -33.00 10.08
C MET A 191 -23.95 -31.90 9.33
N LEU A 192 -24.24 -32.08 8.04
CA LEU A 192 -25.00 -31.12 7.22
C LEU A 192 -26.51 -31.16 7.49
N MET A 193 -27.07 -32.29 7.93
CA MET A 193 -28.49 -32.40 8.28
C MET A 193 -28.81 -31.79 9.65
N ASN A 194 -27.89 -31.91 10.61
CA ASN A 194 -28.09 -31.39 11.96
C ASN A 194 -27.98 -29.85 11.99
N LYS A 195 -29.02 -29.17 12.47
CA LYS A 195 -29.08 -27.69 12.53
C LYS A 195 -27.95 -27.08 13.36
N VAL A 196 -27.68 -27.64 14.54
CA VAL A 196 -26.64 -27.15 15.45
C VAL A 196 -25.25 -27.36 14.85
N ALA A 197 -25.02 -28.53 14.24
CA ALA A 197 -23.75 -28.82 13.59
C ALA A 197 -23.47 -27.88 12.40
N ARG A 198 -24.50 -27.53 11.61
CA ARG A 198 -24.39 -26.54 10.52
C ARG A 198 -23.99 -25.15 11.01
N GLU A 199 -24.60 -24.68 12.09
CA GLU A 199 -24.27 -23.36 12.67
C GLU A 199 -22.81 -23.32 13.15
N ASN A 200 -22.36 -24.36 13.84
CA ASN A 200 -20.96 -24.50 14.29
C ASN A 200 -19.97 -24.59 13.14
N LEU A 201 -20.31 -25.34 12.08
CA LEU A 201 -19.49 -25.47 10.88
C LEU A 201 -19.34 -24.11 10.18
N THR A 202 -20.44 -23.37 10.02
CA THR A 202 -20.44 -22.03 9.42
C THR A 202 -19.56 -21.07 10.21
N GLN A 203 -19.63 -21.09 11.54
CA GLN A 203 -18.77 -20.26 12.40
C GLN A 203 -17.29 -20.63 12.27
N THR A 204 -16.96 -21.93 12.28
CA THR A 204 -15.58 -22.41 12.18
C THR A 204 -14.95 -22.06 10.85
N VAL A 205 -15.67 -22.29 9.75
CA VAL A 205 -15.23 -22.00 8.38
C VAL A 205 -15.06 -20.50 8.19
N ARG A 206 -16.01 -19.67 8.64
CA ARG A 206 -15.90 -18.20 8.58
C ARG A 206 -14.80 -17.64 9.47
N GLY A 207 -14.56 -18.25 10.62
CA GLY A 207 -13.47 -17.89 11.54
C GLY A 207 -12.10 -18.08 10.88
N LYS A 208 -11.82 -19.28 10.36
CA LYS A 208 -10.58 -19.59 9.63
C LYS A 208 -10.38 -18.69 8.42
N MET A 209 -11.45 -18.38 7.68
CA MET A 209 -11.43 -17.45 6.55
C MET A 209 -11.01 -16.03 6.93
N LYS A 210 -11.54 -15.48 8.03
CA LYS A 210 -11.14 -14.15 8.50
C LYS A 210 -9.66 -14.12 8.86
N THR A 211 -9.11 -15.21 9.38
CA THR A 211 -7.69 -15.33 9.71
C THR A 211 -6.83 -15.48 8.46
N GLN A 212 -7.21 -16.33 7.51
CA GLN A 212 -6.50 -16.51 6.24
C GLN A 212 -6.55 -15.27 5.35
N ALA A 213 -7.71 -14.63 5.20
CA ALA A 213 -7.84 -13.38 4.44
C ALA A 213 -7.03 -12.24 5.08
N LYS A 214 -6.91 -12.22 6.42
CA LYS A 214 -6.01 -11.28 7.11
C LYS A 214 -4.54 -11.64 6.88
N ALA A 215 -4.17 -12.92 6.90
CA ALA A 215 -2.80 -13.38 6.67
C ALA A 215 -2.36 -13.07 5.22
N GLN A 216 -3.19 -13.43 4.24
CA GLN A 216 -2.92 -13.18 2.82
C GLN A 216 -2.89 -11.69 2.50
N LYS A 217 -3.79 -10.90 3.10
CA LYS A 217 -3.74 -9.43 2.98
C LYS A 217 -2.48 -8.84 3.63
N LYS A 218 -2.02 -9.42 4.74
CA LYS A 218 -0.80 -9.00 5.42
C LYS A 218 0.44 -9.33 4.58
N GLU A 219 0.50 -10.53 4.00
CA GLU A 219 1.56 -10.99 3.11
C GLU A 219 1.64 -10.12 1.84
N SER A 220 0.50 -9.89 1.16
CA SER A 220 0.47 -9.01 -0.01
C SER A 220 0.88 -7.57 0.32
N GLN A 221 0.55 -7.11 1.53
CA GLN A 221 0.90 -5.77 1.99
C GLN A 221 2.39 -5.67 2.35
N GLU A 222 2.98 -6.73 2.90
CA GLU A 222 4.42 -6.80 3.18
C GLU A 222 5.24 -6.84 1.88
N ASP A 223 4.81 -7.60 0.88
CA ASP A 223 5.46 -7.66 -0.44
C ASP A 223 5.39 -6.33 -1.20
N GLU A 224 4.24 -5.66 -1.17
CA GLU A 224 4.07 -4.35 -1.80
C GLU A 224 4.95 -3.29 -1.11
N VAL A 225 5.05 -3.34 0.22
CA VAL A 225 5.93 -2.46 1.00
C VAL A 225 7.40 -2.76 0.70
N PHE A 226 7.80 -4.04 0.66
CA PHE A 226 9.18 -4.43 0.40
C PHE A 226 9.62 -4.04 -1.01
N ASN A 227 8.80 -4.31 -2.02
CA ASN A 227 9.08 -3.89 -3.40
C ASN A 227 9.17 -2.35 -3.50
N GLY A 228 8.26 -1.63 -2.84
CA GLY A 228 8.31 -0.17 -2.78
C GLY A 228 9.61 0.37 -2.15
N ILE A 229 10.10 -0.29 -1.09
CA ILE A 229 11.36 0.06 -0.42
C ILE A 229 12.56 -0.22 -1.33
N PHE A 230 12.61 -1.43 -1.92
CA PHE A 230 13.73 -1.86 -2.75
C PHE A 230 13.92 -0.92 -3.94
N TRP A 231 12.85 -0.68 -4.71
CA TRP A 231 12.89 0.24 -5.84
C TRP A 231 13.12 1.68 -5.40
N GLY A 232 12.49 2.12 -4.30
CA GLY A 232 12.73 3.46 -3.75
C GLY A 232 14.19 3.71 -3.37
N THR A 233 14.86 2.71 -2.81
CA THR A 233 16.29 2.78 -2.44
C THR A 233 17.19 2.82 -3.68
N ILE A 234 16.91 2.01 -4.69
CA ILE A 234 17.62 2.05 -5.97
C ILE A 234 17.47 3.42 -6.64
N TYR A 235 16.25 3.95 -6.71
CA TYR A 235 16.02 5.28 -7.26
C TYR A 235 16.75 6.36 -6.47
N PHE A 236 16.77 6.28 -5.14
CA PHE A 236 17.52 7.19 -4.30
C PHE A 236 19.02 7.17 -4.60
N ILE A 237 19.62 5.98 -4.71
CA ILE A 237 21.05 5.83 -5.06
C ILE A 237 21.34 6.44 -6.43
N LEU A 238 20.61 6.01 -7.47
CA LEU A 238 20.84 6.49 -8.85
C LEU A 238 20.67 8.01 -8.97
N TRP A 239 19.66 8.55 -8.29
CA TRP A 239 19.37 9.96 -8.31
C TRP A 239 20.42 10.78 -7.54
N PHE A 240 20.95 10.25 -6.43
CA PHE A 240 22.05 10.89 -5.71
C PHE A 240 23.37 10.85 -6.49
N VAL A 241 23.68 9.72 -7.15
CA VAL A 241 24.82 9.61 -8.09
C VAL A 241 24.73 10.68 -9.17
N LEU A 242 23.55 10.83 -9.78
CA LEU A 242 23.31 11.86 -10.79
C LEU A 242 23.57 13.27 -10.24
N ILE A 243 23.08 13.58 -9.04
CA ILE A 243 23.32 14.90 -8.43
C ILE A 243 24.79 15.17 -8.20
N VAL A 244 25.51 14.23 -7.61
CA VAL A 244 26.94 14.44 -7.31
C VAL A 244 27.72 14.55 -8.61
N ALA A 245 27.41 13.72 -9.62
CA ALA A 245 28.05 13.81 -10.92
C ALA A 245 27.79 15.16 -11.61
N VAL A 246 26.54 15.65 -11.59
CA VAL A 246 26.21 16.97 -12.16
C VAL A 246 26.87 18.09 -11.36
N LEU A 247 26.88 18.02 -10.03
CA LEU A 247 27.51 19.04 -9.21
C LEU A 247 29.03 19.10 -9.45
N MET A 248 29.70 17.95 -9.52
CA MET A 248 31.12 17.86 -9.85
C MET A 248 31.40 18.41 -11.25
N PHE A 249 30.59 18.03 -12.24
CA PHE A 249 30.70 18.55 -13.60
C PHE A 249 30.50 20.08 -13.66
N LEU A 250 29.53 20.63 -12.92
CA LEU A 250 29.34 22.08 -12.83
C LEU A 250 30.54 22.76 -12.17
N ILE A 251 31.07 22.19 -11.08
CA ILE A 251 32.27 22.72 -10.43
C ILE A 251 33.44 22.72 -11.41
N GLU A 252 33.65 21.63 -12.15
CA GLU A 252 34.72 21.52 -13.16
C GLU A 252 34.54 22.57 -14.27
N LEU A 253 33.32 22.68 -14.83
CA LEU A 253 32.98 23.66 -15.87
C LEU A 253 33.22 25.10 -15.41
N PHE A 254 32.80 25.45 -14.19
CA PHE A 254 32.94 26.82 -13.70
C PHE A 254 34.35 27.13 -13.21
N THR A 255 35.04 26.19 -12.57
CA THR A 255 36.33 26.47 -11.91
C THR A 255 37.49 26.43 -12.90
N ASN A 256 37.44 25.55 -13.91
CA ASN A 256 38.57 25.36 -14.82
C ASN A 256 38.52 26.29 -16.03
N SER A 257 37.40 26.38 -16.76
CA SER A 257 37.38 27.12 -18.02
C SER A 257 37.46 28.64 -17.79
N SER A 258 36.66 29.16 -16.84
CA SER A 258 36.61 30.61 -16.61
C SER A 258 37.92 31.16 -16.03
N PHE A 259 38.61 30.38 -15.21
CA PHE A 259 39.89 30.78 -14.63
C PHE A 259 40.99 30.79 -15.68
N ILE A 260 41.13 29.71 -16.46
CA ILE A 260 42.16 29.60 -17.50
C ILE A 260 41.97 30.71 -18.55
N ASP A 261 40.75 30.92 -19.04
CA ASP A 261 40.43 31.99 -19.98
C ASP A 261 40.79 33.37 -19.40
N SER A 262 40.45 33.64 -18.13
CA SER A 262 40.77 34.92 -17.49
C SER A 262 42.27 35.17 -17.32
N VAL A 263 43.05 34.13 -17.04
CA VAL A 263 44.51 34.23 -16.89
C VAL A 263 45.17 34.51 -18.24
N PHE A 264 44.78 33.78 -19.28
CA PHE A 264 45.31 34.02 -20.62
C PHE A 264 44.85 35.35 -21.21
N GLU A 265 43.58 35.74 -21.01
CA GLU A 265 43.08 37.06 -21.43
C GLU A 265 43.84 38.19 -20.72
N GLN A 266 44.13 38.05 -19.42
CA GLN A 266 44.95 39.01 -18.69
C GLN A 266 46.39 39.07 -19.23
N ALA A 267 46.98 37.92 -19.57
CA ALA A 267 48.33 37.84 -20.13
C ALA A 267 48.40 38.48 -21.53
N TYR A 268 47.45 38.20 -22.42
CA TYR A 268 47.42 38.78 -23.78
C TYR A 268 47.24 40.30 -23.79
N ASN A 269 46.51 40.83 -22.82
CA ASN A 269 46.24 42.26 -22.72
C ASN A 269 47.34 43.06 -22.00
N ASP A 270 48.43 42.41 -21.55
CA ASP A 270 49.56 43.12 -20.94
C ASP A 270 50.37 43.88 -22.02
N PRO A 271 50.37 45.22 -22.00
CA PRO A 271 51.06 46.02 -23.01
C PRO A 271 52.59 45.96 -22.91
N THR A 272 53.14 45.35 -21.84
CA THR A 272 54.58 45.27 -21.63
C THR A 272 55.25 44.10 -22.34
N LEU A 273 54.46 43.14 -22.84
CA LEU A 273 54.97 41.95 -23.51
C LEU A 273 55.37 42.23 -24.96
N THR A 274 56.45 41.58 -25.37
CA THR A 274 56.93 41.58 -26.76
C THR A 274 56.13 40.59 -27.63
N THR A 275 56.24 40.73 -28.95
CA THR A 275 55.58 39.82 -29.91
C THR A 275 56.07 38.38 -29.79
N GLU A 276 57.34 38.17 -29.40
CA GLU A 276 57.90 36.84 -29.17
C GLU A 276 57.30 36.19 -27.91
N GLU A 277 57.21 36.94 -26.80
CA GLU A 277 56.57 36.47 -25.57
C GLU A 277 55.06 36.17 -25.78
N GLN A 278 54.36 36.97 -26.58
CA GLN A 278 52.97 36.69 -26.97
C GLN A 278 52.83 35.39 -27.77
N ALA A 279 53.80 35.07 -28.64
CA ALA A 279 53.79 33.81 -29.37
C ALA A 279 54.03 32.62 -28.44
N GLU A 280 54.94 32.74 -27.46
CA GLU A 280 55.16 31.70 -26.44
C GLU A 280 53.90 31.46 -25.59
N ILE A 281 53.20 32.52 -25.18
CA ILE A 281 51.92 32.43 -24.45
C ILE A 281 50.89 31.64 -25.26
N SER A 282 50.80 31.84 -26.58
CA SER A 282 49.85 31.11 -27.43
C SER A 282 50.16 29.60 -27.54
N VAL A 283 51.45 29.22 -27.53
CA VAL A 283 51.86 27.82 -27.50
C VAL A 283 51.52 27.22 -26.13
N LEU A 284 51.77 27.95 -25.05
CA LEU A 284 51.43 27.54 -23.69
C LEU A 284 49.90 27.35 -23.52
N GLU A 285 49.09 28.26 -24.04
CA GLU A 285 47.63 28.17 -24.07
C GLU A 285 47.17 26.87 -24.75
N THR A 286 47.76 26.54 -25.90
CA THR A 286 47.45 25.30 -26.62
C THR A 286 47.79 24.06 -25.76
N GLN A 287 48.97 24.03 -25.13
CA GLN A 287 49.39 22.91 -24.26
C GLN A 287 48.50 22.77 -23.02
N VAL A 288 48.11 23.90 -22.41
CA VAL A 288 47.19 23.91 -21.27
C VAL A 288 45.81 23.40 -21.69
N ASN A 289 45.31 23.78 -22.86
CA ASN A 289 44.02 23.30 -23.37
C ASN A 289 44.03 21.79 -23.69
N GLU A 290 45.15 21.27 -24.22
CA GLU A 290 45.33 19.82 -24.43
C GLU A 290 45.37 19.06 -23.09
N LEU A 291 46.12 19.56 -22.11
CA LEU A 291 46.17 18.96 -20.77
C LEU A 291 44.81 19.03 -20.07
N GLN A 292 44.09 20.14 -20.21
CA GLN A 292 42.74 20.32 -19.69
C GLN A 292 41.78 19.29 -20.29
N THR A 293 41.87 19.04 -21.60
CA THR A 293 41.04 18.04 -22.27
C THR A 293 41.28 16.62 -21.72
N GLU A 294 42.53 16.25 -21.44
CA GLU A 294 42.85 14.97 -20.81
C GLU A 294 42.44 14.94 -19.33
N LEU A 295 42.58 16.06 -18.62
CA LEU A 295 42.14 16.18 -17.23
C LEU A 295 40.62 16.08 -17.12
N ASP A 296 39.85 16.66 -18.04
CA ASP A 296 38.39 16.56 -18.09
C ASP A 296 37.93 15.10 -18.33
N ARG A 297 38.68 14.34 -19.15
CA ARG A 297 38.39 12.91 -19.38
C ARG A 297 38.60 12.07 -18.12
N VAL A 298 39.71 12.28 -17.42
CA VAL A 298 40.02 11.58 -16.15
C VAL A 298 39.09 12.08 -15.04
N GLY A 299 38.84 13.38 -15.01
CA GLY A 299 37.97 14.09 -14.08
C GLY A 299 36.55 13.56 -14.12
N ALA A 300 36.00 13.31 -15.32
CA ALA A 300 34.68 12.69 -15.46
C ALA A 300 34.60 11.30 -14.83
N ALA A 301 35.59 10.42 -15.08
CA ALA A 301 35.61 9.07 -14.52
C ALA A 301 35.78 9.09 -12.99
N VAL A 302 36.68 9.93 -12.48
CA VAL A 302 36.89 10.14 -11.04
C VAL A 302 35.63 10.70 -10.38
N SER A 303 34.96 11.66 -11.02
CA SER A 303 33.72 12.26 -10.53
C SER A 303 32.58 11.25 -10.42
N VAL A 304 32.45 10.33 -11.40
CA VAL A 304 31.47 9.23 -11.32
C VAL A 304 31.80 8.29 -10.16
N ALA A 305 33.07 7.92 -9.98
CA ALA A 305 33.50 7.04 -8.89
C ALA A 305 33.26 7.68 -7.51
N VAL A 306 33.63 8.95 -7.35
CA VAL A 306 33.38 9.75 -6.14
C VAL A 306 31.88 9.90 -5.90
N GLY A 307 31.09 10.15 -6.94
CA GLY A 307 29.63 10.25 -6.87
C GLY A 307 28.98 8.94 -6.42
N LEU A 308 29.45 7.79 -6.93
CA LEU A 308 28.98 6.48 -6.50
C LEU A 308 29.32 6.22 -5.03
N PHE A 309 30.56 6.50 -4.63
CA PHE A 309 30.98 6.33 -3.24
C PHE A 309 30.16 7.23 -2.29
N ALA A 310 29.98 8.50 -2.65
CA ALA A 310 29.16 9.44 -1.89
C ALA A 310 27.70 8.97 -1.78
N ALA A 311 27.11 8.43 -2.86
CA ALA A 311 25.75 7.90 -2.85
C ALA A 311 25.60 6.67 -1.95
N LEU A 312 26.55 5.75 -2.00
CA LEU A 312 26.58 4.58 -1.13
C LEU A 312 26.74 4.98 0.34
N TYR A 313 27.68 5.88 0.62
CA TYR A 313 27.90 6.42 1.95
C TYR A 313 26.63 7.10 2.47
N GLN A 314 26.01 7.98 1.68
CA GLN A 314 24.79 8.68 2.07
C GLN A 314 23.59 7.73 2.27
N THR A 315 23.48 6.68 1.46
CA THR A 315 22.46 5.64 1.65
C THR A 315 22.66 4.93 2.99
N PHE A 316 23.91 4.55 3.30
CA PHE A 316 24.26 3.95 4.58
C PHE A 316 23.93 4.86 5.76
N LEU A 317 24.27 6.16 5.66
CA LEU A 317 23.91 7.16 6.67
C LEU A 317 22.39 7.29 6.86
N THR A 318 21.62 7.23 5.77
CA THR A 318 20.15 7.30 5.82
C THR A 318 19.56 6.07 6.53
N VAL A 319 20.16 4.89 6.37
CA VAL A 319 19.79 3.68 7.11
C VAL A 319 20.06 3.85 8.60
N ILE A 320 21.24 4.38 8.98
CA ILE A 320 21.58 4.66 10.39
C ILE A 320 20.58 5.62 10.99
N LEU A 321 20.29 6.74 10.32
CA LEU A 321 19.32 7.72 10.80
C LEU A 321 17.93 7.09 10.99
N ALA A 322 17.47 6.29 10.03
CA ALA A 322 16.19 5.61 10.12
C ALA A 322 16.13 4.64 11.31
N ALA A 323 17.21 3.91 11.55
CA ALA A 323 17.34 3.03 12.69
C ALA A 323 17.32 3.81 14.01
N SER A 324 18.07 4.92 14.11
CA SER A 324 18.06 5.80 15.28
C SER A 324 16.65 6.32 15.59
N VAL A 325 15.94 6.84 14.58
CA VAL A 325 14.55 7.30 14.73
C VAL A 325 13.63 6.18 15.19
N HIS A 326 13.77 4.99 14.61
CA HIS A 326 12.94 3.86 14.98
C HIS A 326 13.16 3.44 16.45
N ILE A 327 14.42 3.32 16.88
CA ILE A 327 14.78 2.95 18.25
C ILE A 327 14.21 3.95 19.25
N VAL A 328 14.42 5.25 19.02
CA VAL A 328 13.96 6.30 19.94
C VAL A 328 12.43 6.39 19.93
N ALA A 329 11.78 6.32 18.76
CA ALA A 329 10.33 6.33 18.67
C ALA A 329 9.70 5.12 19.38
N LYS A 330 10.30 3.93 19.27
CA LYS A 330 9.86 2.72 19.98
C LYS A 330 10.01 2.84 21.50
N ALA A 331 11.10 3.46 21.96
CA ALA A 331 11.31 3.72 23.39
C ALA A 331 10.21 4.63 23.98
N ILE A 332 9.64 5.53 23.16
CA ILE A 332 8.54 6.45 23.56
C ILE A 332 7.17 5.87 23.15
N MET A 333 7.02 4.55 23.14
CA MET A 333 5.76 3.84 22.85
C MET A 333 5.16 4.08 21.45
N GLY A 334 5.98 4.45 20.46
CA GLY A 334 5.54 4.64 19.08
C GLY A 334 5.07 3.35 18.38
N GLN A 335 3.95 3.46 17.66
CA GLN A 335 3.39 2.36 16.87
C GLN A 335 3.85 2.48 15.42
N GLY A 336 4.65 1.54 14.96
CA GLY A 336 5.20 1.56 13.60
C GLY A 336 6.19 0.43 13.38
N THR A 337 6.45 0.10 12.11
CA THR A 337 7.50 -0.84 11.71
C THR A 337 8.69 -0.06 11.16
N TRP A 338 9.89 -0.58 11.35
CA TRP A 338 11.10 0.06 10.83
C TRP A 338 11.04 0.23 9.30
N TRP A 339 10.65 -0.83 8.60
CA TRP A 339 10.55 -0.84 7.14
C TRP A 339 9.58 0.20 6.58
N GLY A 340 8.37 0.32 7.16
CA GLY A 340 7.41 1.28 6.67
C GLY A 340 7.82 2.73 6.95
N PHE A 341 8.58 2.98 8.02
CA PHE A 341 9.17 4.29 8.26
C PHE A 341 10.29 4.59 7.25
N PHE A 342 11.22 3.65 7.08
CA PHE A 342 12.35 3.78 6.16
C PHE A 342 11.89 4.09 4.72
N ALA A 343 10.86 3.39 4.23
CA ALA A 343 10.27 3.64 2.91
C ALA A 343 9.88 5.11 2.71
N ARG A 344 9.19 5.69 3.70
CA ARG A 344 8.71 7.08 3.62
C ARG A 344 9.83 8.07 3.88
N LEU A 345 10.82 7.70 4.68
CA LEU A 345 12.00 8.51 4.91
C LEU A 345 12.80 8.67 3.62
N VAL A 346 13.04 7.59 2.87
CA VAL A 346 13.74 7.66 1.58
C VAL A 346 13.00 8.58 0.60
N GLN A 347 11.68 8.45 0.49
CA GLN A 347 10.87 9.33 -0.37
C GLN A 347 10.96 10.81 0.06
N PHE A 348 10.90 11.06 1.37
CA PHE A 348 11.07 12.40 1.92
C PHE A 348 12.46 12.97 1.58
N TYR A 349 13.51 12.17 1.76
CA TYR A 349 14.88 12.55 1.43
C TYR A 349 15.05 12.86 -0.06
N MET A 350 14.45 12.08 -0.97
CA MET A 350 14.48 12.39 -2.41
C MET A 350 13.89 13.77 -2.71
N ILE A 351 12.75 14.11 -2.10
CA ILE A 351 12.12 15.42 -2.29
C ILE A 351 12.99 16.54 -1.71
N VAL A 352 13.52 16.35 -0.51
CA VAL A 352 14.35 17.34 0.18
C VAL A 352 15.63 17.61 -0.60
N TRP A 353 16.40 16.57 -0.90
CA TRP A 353 17.64 16.73 -1.66
C TRP A 353 17.38 17.30 -3.04
N GLY A 354 16.25 16.97 -3.69
CA GLY A 354 15.98 17.45 -5.04
C GLY A 354 15.63 18.92 -5.07
N SER A 355 14.89 19.36 -4.06
CA SER A 355 14.62 20.77 -3.84
C SER A 355 15.89 21.53 -3.48
N LEU A 356 16.74 20.97 -2.61
CA LEU A 356 18.02 21.57 -2.24
C LEU A 356 18.96 21.70 -3.44
N PHE A 357 19.05 20.67 -4.28
CA PHE A 357 19.85 20.69 -5.50
C PHE A 357 19.33 21.75 -6.48
N ALA A 358 18.03 21.83 -6.70
CA ALA A 358 17.45 22.86 -7.57
C ALA A 358 17.74 24.28 -7.03
N LEU A 359 17.68 24.48 -5.71
CA LEU A 359 18.06 25.74 -5.07
C LEU A 359 19.56 26.05 -5.23
N MET A 360 20.41 25.04 -5.07
CA MET A 360 21.86 25.17 -5.30
C MET A 360 22.16 25.58 -6.74
N VAL A 361 21.55 24.93 -7.73
CA VAL A 361 21.72 25.31 -9.15
C VAL A 361 21.22 26.74 -9.39
N ALA A 362 20.09 27.12 -8.79
CA ALA A 362 19.55 28.47 -8.93
C ALA A 362 20.45 29.56 -8.34
N LEU A 363 21.33 29.25 -7.36
CA LEU A 363 22.32 30.19 -6.84
C LEU A 363 23.34 30.64 -7.90
N PHE A 364 23.57 29.82 -8.93
CA PHE A 364 24.48 30.14 -10.04
C PHE A 364 23.78 30.87 -11.21
N THR A 365 22.52 31.28 -11.02
CA THR A 365 21.73 32.01 -12.02
C THR A 365 21.50 33.45 -11.57
N PRO A 366 20.97 34.34 -12.44
CA PRO A 366 20.53 35.67 -12.02
C PRO A 366 19.46 35.68 -10.91
N LEU A 367 18.90 34.52 -10.56
CA LEU A 367 17.95 34.32 -9.46
C LEU A 367 18.63 34.04 -8.11
N SER A 368 19.94 34.24 -8.00
CA SER A 368 20.74 33.89 -6.81
C SER A 368 20.19 34.44 -5.49
N PHE A 369 19.71 35.69 -5.48
CA PHE A 369 19.08 36.27 -4.30
C PHE A 369 17.83 35.50 -3.86
N LEU A 370 16.96 35.12 -4.80
CA LEU A 370 15.74 34.38 -4.51
C LEU A 370 16.05 32.94 -4.07
N ALA A 371 17.06 32.32 -4.68
CA ALA A 371 17.55 31.01 -4.29
C ALA A 371 18.14 31.01 -2.87
N PHE A 372 18.85 32.08 -2.49
CA PHE A 372 19.36 32.26 -1.13
C PHE A 372 18.23 32.39 -0.10
N VAL A 373 17.22 33.22 -0.39
CA VAL A 373 16.01 33.31 0.46
C VAL A 373 15.31 31.95 0.55
N GLY A 374 15.20 31.23 -0.56
CA GLY A 374 14.68 29.87 -0.62
C GLY A 374 15.44 28.92 0.29
N LEU A 375 16.77 28.96 0.28
CA LEU A 375 17.64 28.14 1.13
C LEU A 375 17.42 28.39 2.63
N CYS A 376 17.33 29.66 3.02
CA CYS A 376 17.08 30.06 4.41
C CYS A 376 15.74 29.53 4.93
N LEU A 377 14.71 29.49 4.08
CA LEU A 377 13.40 28.93 4.43
C LEU A 377 13.36 27.40 4.31
N PHE A 378 14.21 26.82 3.47
CA PHE A 378 14.22 25.39 3.16
C PHE A 378 14.58 24.53 4.36
N VAL A 379 15.58 24.93 5.15
CA VAL A 379 16.04 24.19 6.33
C VAL A 379 14.94 24.04 7.39
N PRO A 380 14.31 25.12 7.92
CA PRO A 380 13.26 24.99 8.92
C PRO A 380 12.02 24.28 8.37
N MET A 381 11.68 24.50 7.09
CA MET A 381 10.55 23.82 6.45
C MET A 381 10.80 22.30 6.33
N SER A 382 12.00 21.89 5.92
CA SER A 382 12.39 20.48 5.86
C SER A 382 12.35 19.84 7.23
N PHE A 383 12.86 20.52 8.26
CA PHE A 383 12.79 20.03 9.63
C PHE A 383 11.34 19.86 10.11
N PHE A 384 10.46 20.83 9.83
CA PHE A 384 9.03 20.72 10.15
C PHE A 384 8.37 19.50 9.48
N PHE A 385 8.61 19.29 8.19
CA PHE A 385 8.06 18.12 7.48
C PHE A 385 8.64 16.80 7.99
N TYR A 386 9.92 16.78 8.38
CA TYR A 386 10.54 15.62 8.99
C TYR A 386 9.88 15.26 10.33
N VAL A 387 9.62 16.24 11.19
CA VAL A 387 8.85 16.03 12.44
C VAL A 387 7.44 15.53 12.15
N MET A 388 6.76 16.10 11.15
CA MET A 388 5.42 15.66 10.73
C MET A 388 5.43 14.23 10.17
N LEU A 389 6.50 13.83 9.48
CA LEU A 389 6.68 12.47 8.99
C LEU A 389 6.78 11.47 10.14
N ILE A 390 7.62 11.78 11.16
CA ILE A 390 7.75 10.97 12.38
C ILE A 390 6.39 10.87 13.08
N ASN A 391 5.71 11.99 13.30
CA ASN A 391 4.42 12.04 13.98
C ASN A 391 3.36 11.19 13.25
N ARG A 392 3.23 11.39 11.93
CA ARG A 392 2.25 10.68 11.11
C ARG A 392 2.49 9.17 11.11
N TYR A 393 3.75 8.75 11.20
CA TYR A 393 4.10 7.35 11.16
C TYR A 393 3.94 6.66 12.53
N TYR A 394 4.49 7.26 13.59
CA TYR A 394 4.53 6.64 14.93
C TYR A 394 3.37 7.01 15.85
N GLN A 395 2.55 8.02 15.48
CA GLN A 395 1.38 8.49 16.23
C GLN A 395 1.68 8.96 17.67
N ILE A 396 2.88 9.49 17.90
CA ILE A 396 3.35 9.92 19.23
C ILE A 396 3.04 11.39 19.55
N GLY A 397 2.43 12.14 18.63
CA GLY A 397 2.20 13.58 18.78
C GLY A 397 3.40 14.42 18.33
N VAL A 398 3.15 15.68 17.97
CA VAL A 398 4.16 16.58 17.40
C VAL A 398 5.29 16.87 18.41
N GLY A 399 4.95 17.13 19.68
CA GLY A 399 5.94 17.44 20.72
C GLY A 399 6.95 16.30 20.93
N PHE A 400 6.48 15.06 21.07
CA PHE A 400 7.36 13.90 21.17
C PHE A 400 8.13 13.63 19.87
N SER A 401 7.55 13.94 18.70
CA SER A 401 8.25 13.79 17.43
C SER A 401 9.46 14.73 17.31
N VAL A 402 9.36 15.94 17.87
CA VAL A 402 10.51 16.86 17.98
C VAL A 402 11.59 16.27 18.88
N VAL A 403 11.23 15.73 20.04
CA VAL A 403 12.16 15.06 20.95
C VAL A 403 12.84 13.86 20.27
N VAL A 404 12.07 13.02 19.58
CA VAL A 404 12.61 11.90 18.79
C VAL A 404 13.59 12.41 17.75
N ALA A 405 13.26 13.46 17.00
CA ALA A 405 14.14 14.02 15.97
C ALA A 405 15.49 14.47 16.56
N PHE A 406 15.50 15.17 17.70
CA PHE A 406 16.73 15.63 18.34
C PHE A 406 17.58 14.48 18.88
N ILE A 407 17.00 13.55 19.64
CA ILE A 407 17.75 12.42 20.21
C ILE A 407 18.29 11.53 19.08
N SER A 408 17.49 11.28 18.05
CA SER A 408 17.93 10.48 16.90
C SER A 408 19.02 11.17 16.11
N GLY A 409 18.96 12.50 15.96
CA GLY A 409 20.03 13.29 15.35
C GLY A 409 21.33 13.24 16.15
N PHE A 410 21.24 13.27 17.49
CA PHE A 410 22.41 13.07 18.35
C PHE A 410 23.01 11.66 18.17
N LEU A 411 22.20 10.60 18.24
CA LEU A 411 22.65 9.22 18.03
C LEU A 411 23.27 9.03 16.64
N TYR A 412 22.65 9.62 15.61
CA TYR A 412 23.18 9.64 14.26
C TYR A 412 24.57 10.28 14.22
N ASN A 413 24.75 11.48 14.79
CA ASN A 413 26.05 12.17 14.82
C ASN A 413 27.14 11.40 15.58
N VAL A 414 26.78 10.72 16.67
CA VAL A 414 27.71 9.84 17.39
C VAL A 414 28.10 8.65 16.50
N ALA A 415 27.13 8.01 15.84
CA ALA A 415 27.42 6.89 14.95
C ALA A 415 28.32 7.32 13.77
N THR A 416 28.02 8.46 13.13
CA THR A 416 28.77 8.95 11.97
C THR A 416 30.16 9.46 12.30
N SER A 417 30.41 9.97 13.51
CA SER A 417 31.76 10.37 13.94
C SER A 417 32.66 9.17 14.30
N LEU A 418 32.07 8.08 14.81
CA LEU A 418 32.81 6.87 15.14
C LEU A 418 33.26 6.07 13.91
N ILE A 419 32.47 6.07 12.82
CA ILE A 419 32.76 5.26 11.63
C ILE A 419 34.12 5.60 11.00
N PRO A 420 34.45 6.87 10.67
CA PRO A 420 35.77 7.22 10.13
C PRO A 420 36.90 6.84 11.08
N THR A 421 36.74 7.12 12.38
CA THR A 421 37.74 6.79 13.41
C THR A 421 38.03 5.30 13.46
N LEU A 422 37.01 4.45 13.32
CA LEU A 422 37.16 3.00 13.28
C LEU A 422 37.82 2.52 11.99
N ILE A 423 37.49 3.13 10.84
CA ILE A 423 38.12 2.82 9.56
C ILE A 423 39.61 3.20 9.60
N GLU A 424 39.95 4.38 10.12
CA GLU A 424 41.34 4.82 10.29
C GLU A 424 42.13 3.88 11.21
N ALA A 425 41.53 3.48 12.35
CA ALA A 425 42.15 2.53 13.27
C ALA A 425 42.38 1.15 12.62
N LEU A 426 41.44 0.68 11.79
CA LEU A 426 41.57 -0.57 11.05
C LEU A 426 42.64 -0.49 9.96
N ILE A 427 42.72 0.63 9.23
CA ILE A 427 43.75 0.82 8.20
C ILE A 427 45.13 0.91 8.84
N GLY A 428 45.28 1.61 9.96
CA GLY A 428 46.56 1.73 10.68
C GLY A 428 47.05 0.44 11.34
N LEU A 429 46.22 -0.62 11.35
CA LEU A 429 46.60 -1.96 11.82
C LEU A 429 47.17 -2.86 10.71
N PHE A 430 47.01 -2.47 9.43
CA PHE A 430 47.58 -3.16 8.26
C PHE A 430 48.82 -2.41 7.75
#